data_AF-A0A6P0IT74-F1
#
_entry.id   AF-A0A6P0IT74-F1
#
_cell.length_a   1.000
_cell.length_b   1.000
_cell.length_c   1.000
_cell.angle_alpha   90.00
_cell.angle_beta   90.00
_cell.angle_gamma   90.00
#
_symmetry.space_group_name_H-M   'P 1'
#
loop_
_entity.id
_entity.type
_entity.pdbx_description
1 polymer ?
#
loop_
_entity_poly.entity_id
_entity_poly.type
_entity_poly.pdbx_seq_one_letter_code
_entity_poly.pdbx_strand_id
1 'polypeptide(L)' 'MQIQMIGHASIFVETEDCKILMDPILWDSHCEGIEDICPKRKVYHDQIPGFDILIISHRHLDHFDI' A
#
# COMPACT_ATOMS: atom_id res chain seq x y z
N MET A 1 -11.35 12.60 -9.73
CA MET A 1 -10.14 11.88 -9.28
C MET A 1 -9.93 12.14 -7.80
N GLN A 2 -9.82 11.09 -7.00
CA GLN A 2 -9.52 11.12 -5.57
C GLN A 2 -8.22 10.36 -5.31
N ILE A 3 -7.41 10.85 -4.37
CA ILE A 3 -6.15 10.24 -3.99
C ILE A 3 -6.16 10.07 -2.49
N GLN A 4 -5.89 8.86 -2.02
CA GLN A 4 -5.79 8.52 -0.60
C GLN A 4 -4.39 7.98 -0.32
N MET A 5 -3.67 8.64 0.59
CA MET A 5 -2.41 8.14 1.14
C MET A 5 -2.72 7.17 2.28
N ILE A 6 -2.42 5.89 2.08
CA ILE A 6 -2.64 4.85 3.11
C ILE A 6 -1.45 4.80 4.08
N GLY A 7 -0.25 5.11 3.60
CA GLY A 7 0.98 5.21 4.41
C GLY A 7 2.23 4.87 3.59
N HIS A 8 3.36 5.51 3.91
CA HIS A 8 4.61 5.40 3.14
C HIS A 8 4.40 5.68 1.64
N ALA A 9 4.61 4.69 0.78
CA ALA A 9 4.39 4.73 -0.67
C ALA A 9 3.05 4.12 -1.09
N SER A 10 2.25 3.61 -0.15
CA SER A 10 0.95 3.01 -0.44
C SER A 10 -0.10 4.07 -0.75
N ILE A 11 -0.53 4.11 -2.01
CA ILE A 11 -1.48 5.10 -2.52
C ILE A 11 -2.65 4.38 -3.17
N PHE A 12 -3.86 4.83 -2.85
CA PHE A 12 -5.06 4.44 -3.57
C PHE A 12 -5.56 5.61 -4.41
N VAL A 13 -5.66 5.41 -5.73
CA VAL A 13 -6.14 6.41 -6.67
C VAL A 13 -7.45 5.93 -7.26
N GLU A 14 -8.48 6.77 -7.16
CA GLU A 14 -9.77 6.53 -7.78
C GLU A 14 -10.03 7.59 -8.85
N THR A 15 -10.16 7.15 -10.09
CA THR A 15 -10.57 7.95 -11.24
C THR A 15 -12.03 7.67 -11.57
N GLU A 16 -12.55 8.21 -12.68
CA GLU A 16 -13.94 7.94 -13.09
C GLU A 16 -14.15 6.46 -13.45
N ASP A 17 -13.17 5.84 -14.12
CA ASP A 17 -13.31 4.51 -14.72
C ASP A 17 -12.29 3.48 -14.21
N CYS A 18 -11.45 3.84 -13.23
CA CYS A 18 -10.36 2.98 -12.77
C CYS A 18 -9.97 3.27 -11.32
N LYS A 19 -9.76 2.21 -10.56
CA LYS A 19 -9.20 2.19 -9.21
C LYS A 19 -7.82 1.55 -9.23
N ILE A 20 -6.84 2.24 -8.68
CA ILE A 20 -5.44 1.84 -8.70
C ILE A 20 -4.94 1.73 -7.26
N LEU A 21 -4.32 0.59 -6.94
CA LEU A 21 -3.54 0.43 -5.72
C LEU A 21 -2.05 0.45 -6.11
N MET A 22 -1.28 1.35 -5.52
CA MET A 22 0.16 1.50 -5.78
C MET A 22 0.96 1.16 -4.53
N ASP A 23 2.04 0.40 -4.70
CA ASP A 23 3.03 0.01 -3.68
C ASP A 23 2.40 -0.35 -2.31
N PRO A 24 1.52 -1.36 -2.26
CA PRO A 24 0.81 -1.70 -1.04
C PRO A 24 1.73 -2.40 -0.04
N ILE A 25 1.94 -1.74 1.09
CA ILE A 25 2.57 -2.33 2.25
C ILE A 25 1.47 -2.95 3.10
N LEU A 26 1.37 -4.27 3.10
CA LEU A 26 0.23 -4.99 3.69
C LEU A 26 0.47 -5.45 5.14
N TRP A 27 1.72 -5.48 5.57
CA TRP A 27 2.10 -5.89 6.92
C TRP A 27 2.71 -4.71 7.68
N ASP A 28 2.92 -4.86 8.99
CA ASP A 28 3.57 -3.83 9.82
C ASP A 28 5.09 -4.08 9.94
N SER A 29 5.49 -5.36 9.99
CA SER A 29 6.88 -5.76 10.04
C SER A 29 7.48 -5.85 8.64
N HIS A 30 8.49 -5.02 8.37
CA HIS A 30 9.35 -5.09 7.19
C HIS A 30 10.77 -5.41 7.65
N CYS A 31 11.65 -5.79 6.72
CA CYS A 31 13.05 -6.10 7.03
C CYS A 31 13.18 -7.15 8.15
N GLU A 32 12.38 -8.23 8.11
CA GLU A 32 12.42 -9.32 9.10
C GLU A 32 12.21 -8.87 10.57
N GLY A 33 11.49 -7.76 10.78
CA GLY A 33 11.20 -7.23 12.13
C GLY A 33 12.28 -6.30 12.67
N ILE A 34 13.24 -5.91 11.84
CA ILE A 34 14.26 -4.90 12.19
C ILE A 34 13.67 -3.49 12.09
N GLU A 35 12.74 -3.27 11.16
CA GLU A 35 12.13 -1.97 10.89
C GLU A 35 10.61 -2.01 11.05
N ASP A 36 10.06 -0.93 11.59
CA ASP A 36 8.62 -0.73 11.82
C ASP A 36 8.17 0.52 11.06
N ILE A 37 6.93 0.54 10.61
CA ILE A 37 6.36 1.70 9.92
C ILE A 37 6.16 2.84 10.92
N CYS A 38 6.62 4.03 10.57
CA CYS A 38 6.39 5.26 11.34
C CYS A 38 5.56 6.27 10.52
N PRO A 39 4.44 6.79 11.04
CA PRO A 39 3.84 6.47 12.34
C PRO A 39 3.29 5.03 12.36
N LYS A 40 3.23 4.43 13.57
CA LYS A 40 2.64 3.11 13.75
C LYS A 40 1.21 3.12 13.21
N ARG A 41 0.86 2.09 12.45
CA ARG A 41 -0.47 1.88 11.90
C ARG A 41 -0.88 0.43 12.10
N LYS A 42 -2.09 0.11 11.69
CA LYS A 42 -2.61 -1.25 11.61
C LYS A 42 -3.28 -1.41 10.26
N VAL A 43 -2.94 -2.45 9.52
CA VAL A 43 -3.54 -2.74 8.22
C VAL A 43 -4.78 -3.63 8.40
N TYR A 44 -5.94 -3.13 7.98
CA TYR A 44 -7.20 -3.87 7.93
C TYR A 44 -7.41 -4.42 6.51
N HIS A 45 -6.88 -5.62 6.25
CA HIS A 45 -6.89 -6.25 4.93
C HIS A 45 -8.30 -6.38 4.33
N ASP A 46 -9.29 -6.63 5.18
CA ASP A 46 -10.70 -6.72 4.85
C ASP A 46 -11.34 -5.38 4.43
N GLN A 47 -10.67 -4.26 4.73
CA GLN A 47 -11.13 -2.92 4.36
C GLN A 47 -10.40 -2.35 3.14
N ILE A 48 -9.46 -3.08 2.55
CA ILE A 48 -8.81 -2.65 1.31
C ILE A 48 -9.86 -2.67 0.19
N PRO A 49 -10.16 -1.52 -0.44
CA PRO A 49 -11.16 -1.48 -1.51
C PRO A 49 -10.73 -2.35 -2.69
N GLY A 50 -11.69 -2.89 -3.43
CA GLY A 50 -11.42 -3.52 -4.72
C GLY A 50 -10.75 -2.51 -5.67
N PHE A 51 -9.73 -2.95 -6.40
CA PHE A 51 -9.01 -2.17 -7.40
C PHE A 51 -8.86 -2.95 -8.71
N ASP A 52 -8.70 -2.22 -9.80
CA ASP A 52 -8.57 -2.78 -11.14
C ASP A 52 -7.10 -3.01 -11.51
N ILE A 53 -6.21 -2.15 -11.01
CA ILE A 53 -4.78 -2.16 -11.34
C ILE A 53 -3.96 -2.13 -10.05
N LEU A 54 -2.98 -3.04 -9.96
CA LEU A 54 -1.89 -2.99 -8.98
C LEU A 54 -0.64 -2.46 -9.67
N ILE A 55 -0.05 -1.39 -9.13
CA ILE A 55 1.23 -0.84 -9.59
C ILE A 55 2.29 -1.11 -8.52
N ILE A 56 3.40 -1.72 -8.94
CA ILE A 56 4.59 -1.89 -8.12
C ILE A 56 5.71 -1.10 -8.79
N SER A 57 6.20 -0.05 -8.14
CA SER A 57 7.24 0.83 -8.68
C SER A 57 8.58 0.11 -8.82
N HIS A 58 8.94 -0.67 -7.81
CA HIS A 58 10.12 -1.54 -7.80
C HIS A 58 10.01 -2.59 -6.68
N ARG A 59 10.93 -3.56 -6.70
CA ARG A 59 11.00 -4.61 -5.68
C ARG A 59 11.88 -4.18 -4.52
N HIS A 60 11.25 -3.75 -3.43
CA HIS A 60 11.87 -3.53 -2.14
C HIS A 60 10.82 -3.74 -1.03
N LEU A 61 11.27 -4.08 0.18
CA LEU A 61 10.39 -4.51 1.28
C LEU A 61 9.37 -3.45 1.72
N ASP A 62 9.70 -2.17 1.54
CA ASP A 62 8.82 -1.04 1.85
C ASP A 62 7.95 -0.59 0.66
N HIS A 63 7.95 -1.32 -0.45
CA HIS A 63 7.04 -1.09 -1.58
C HIS A 63 6.15 -2.30 -1.84
N PHE A 64 6.79 -3.44 -2.13
CA PHE A 64 6.14 -4.75 -2.27
C PHE A 64 7.23 -5.83 -2.45
N ASP A 65 7.42 -6.68 -1.45
CA ASP A 65 8.28 -7.87 -1.54
C ASP A 65 7.61 -8.99 -0.73
N ILE A 66 7.04 -9.98 -1.44
CA ILE A 66 6.36 -11.17 -0.91
C ILE A 66 7.27 -12.38 -1.10
#